data_AF-A0A7S0SJ86-F1
#
_entry.id   AF-A0A7S0SJ86-F1
#
_cell.length_a   1.000
_cell.length_b   1.000
_cell.length_c   1.000
_cell.angle_alpha   90.00
_cell.angle_beta   90.00
_cell.angle_gamma   90.00
#
_symmetry.space_group_name_H-M   'P 1'
#
loop_
_entity.id
_entity.type
_entity.pdbx_description
1 polymer ?
#
loop_
_entity_poly.entity_id
_entity_poly.type
_entity_poly.pdbx_seq_one_letter_code
_entity_poly.pdbx_strand_id
1 'polypeptide(L)'
;RSPGWDYFTHVSHLHQLLRMATQLHADASNVHNHKYLAHQIALLYQCVNQVRGESKPFKKRIEEQFDAVKHETEAPGPGAPAAALPPHLRAWLKEVTQEVAALVTAFPPGLTEKLHPLLRVLSSEQR
;
A
#
# COMPACT_ATOMS: atom_id res chain seq x y z
N ARG A 1 0.40 22.81 -16.31
CA ARG A 1 -0.23 22.59 -14.99
C ARG A 1 0.57 23.36 -13.95
N SER A 2 -0.06 23.90 -12.91
CA SER A 2 0.66 24.65 -11.88
C SER A 2 1.37 23.68 -10.91
N PRO A 3 2.51 24.07 -10.30
CA PRO A 3 3.20 23.23 -9.31
C PRO A 3 2.32 22.84 -8.12
N GLY A 4 1.35 23.68 -7.74
CA GLY A 4 0.38 23.37 -6.69
C GLY A 4 -0.59 22.24 -7.07
N TRP A 5 -0.98 22.16 -8.34
CA TRP A 5 -1.83 21.08 -8.85
C TRP A 5 -1.10 19.74 -8.84
N ASP A 6 0.18 19.73 -9.21
CA ASP A 6 1.01 18.52 -9.20
C ASP A 6 1.25 18.03 -7.77
N TYR A 7 1.44 18.94 -6.81
CA TYR A 7 1.52 18.61 -5.39
C TYR A 7 0.21 18.05 -4.84
N PHE A 8 -0.93 18.67 -5.15
CA PHE A 8 -2.24 18.17 -4.72
C PHE A 8 -2.52 16.77 -5.28
N THR A 9 -2.17 16.54 -6.55
CA THR A 9 -2.25 15.22 -7.20
C THR A 9 -1.39 14.20 -6.48
N HIS A 10 -0.15 14.56 -6.10
CA HIS A 10 0.75 13.69 -5.34
C HIS A 10 0.17 13.31 -3.96
N VAL A 11 -0.31 14.29 -3.19
CA VAL A 11 -0.96 14.04 -1.88
C VAL A 11 -2.20 13.15 -2.03
N SER A 12 -2.98 13.35 -3.09
CA SER A 12 -4.16 12.53 -3.38
C SER A 12 -3.77 11.07 -3.63
N HIS A 13 -2.72 10.81 -4.40
CA HIS A 13 -2.22 9.45 -4.63
C HIS A 13 -1.69 8.80 -3.33
N LEU A 14 -0.97 9.55 -2.49
CA LEU A 14 -0.52 9.07 -1.18
C LEU A 14 -1.70 8.71 -0.28
N HIS A 15 -2.72 9.57 -0.22
CA HIS A 15 -3.92 9.31 0.56
C HIS A 15 -4.65 8.05 0.05
N GLN A 16 -4.78 7.90 -1.27
CA GLN A 16 -5.38 6.71 -1.87
C GLN A 16 -4.59 5.44 -1.51
N LEU A 17 -3.25 5.50 -1.58
CA LEU A 17 -2.38 4.39 -1.19
C LEU A 17 -2.56 4.01 0.28
N LEU A 18 -2.57 5.00 1.19
CA LEU A 18 -2.78 4.77 2.62
C LEU A 18 -4.15 4.15 2.89
N ARG A 19 -5.21 4.68 2.26
CA ARG A 19 -6.57 4.12 2.42
C ARG A 19 -6.64 2.66 1.96
N MET A 20 -6.05 2.36 0.81
CA MET A 20 -6.01 0.99 0.30
C MET A 20 -5.24 0.05 1.22
N ALA A 21 -4.08 0.48 1.72
CA ALA A 21 -3.28 -0.31 2.65
C ALA A 21 -4.06 -0.61 3.95
N THR A 22 -4.65 0.41 4.58
CA THR A 22 -5.42 0.23 5.83
C THR A 22 -6.64 -0.66 5.64
N GLN A 23 -7.39 -0.48 4.54
CA GLN A 23 -8.55 -1.31 4.23
C GLN A 23 -8.15 -2.77 4.04
N LEU A 24 -7.12 -3.02 3.24
CA LEU A 24 -6.65 -4.36 2.93
C LEU A 24 -6.06 -5.07 4.17
N HIS A 25 -5.42 -4.32 5.06
CA HIS A 25 -4.95 -4.84 6.35
C HIS A 25 -6.10 -5.37 7.22
N ALA A 26 -7.21 -4.63 7.26
CA ALA A 26 -8.42 -5.05 7.98
C ALA A 26 -9.05 -6.28 7.31
N ASP A 27 -9.18 -6.25 5.98
CA ASP A 27 -9.81 -7.31 5.18
C ASP A 27 -9.03 -8.64 5.23
N ALA A 28 -7.71 -8.59 5.39
CA ALA A 28 -6.88 -9.79 5.60
C ALA A 28 -7.37 -10.64 6.79
N SER A 29 -8.00 -10.04 7.79
CA SER A 29 -8.54 -10.75 8.97
C SER A 29 -9.96 -11.27 8.78
N ASN A 30 -10.70 -10.77 7.78
CA ASN A 30 -12.10 -11.10 7.57
C ASN A 30 -12.27 -12.11 6.43
N VAL A 31 -12.56 -13.36 6.78
CA VAL A 31 -12.73 -14.47 5.82
C VAL A 31 -13.81 -14.18 4.78
N HIS A 32 -14.87 -13.42 5.11
CA HIS A 32 -15.91 -13.07 4.15
C HIS A 32 -15.41 -12.17 2.99
N ASN A 33 -14.31 -11.46 3.22
CA ASN A 33 -13.71 -10.56 2.24
C ASN A 33 -12.64 -11.26 1.39
N HIS A 34 -12.26 -12.50 1.72
CA HIS A 34 -11.15 -13.20 1.07
C HIS A 34 -11.35 -13.42 -0.43
N LYS A 35 -12.60 -13.61 -0.88
CA LYS A 35 -12.95 -13.69 -2.32
C LYS A 35 -12.62 -12.42 -3.12
N TYR A 36 -12.39 -11.28 -2.47
CA TYR A 36 -12.07 -10.01 -3.11
C TYR A 36 -10.60 -9.60 -2.96
N LEU A 37 -9.81 -10.35 -2.19
CA LEU A 37 -8.44 -9.96 -1.85
C LEU A 37 -7.53 -9.84 -3.06
N ALA A 38 -7.60 -10.76 -4.03
CA ALA A 38 -6.81 -10.65 -5.26
C ALA A 38 -7.10 -9.33 -6.00
N HIS A 39 -8.38 -8.95 -6.10
CA HIS A 39 -8.75 -7.68 -6.72
C HIS A 39 -8.25 -6.48 -5.90
N GLN A 40 -8.41 -6.51 -4.58
CA GLN A 40 -7.94 -5.43 -3.70
C GLN A 40 -6.41 -5.27 -3.72
N ILE A 41 -5.65 -6.37 -3.82
CA ILE A 41 -4.19 -6.34 -3.99
C ILE A 41 -3.82 -5.74 -5.35
N ALA A 42 -4.57 -6.04 -6.41
CA ALA A 42 -4.35 -5.41 -7.71
C ALA A 42 -4.58 -3.89 -7.67
N LEU A 43 -5.58 -3.42 -6.90
CA LEU A 43 -5.79 -2.00 -6.65
C LEU A 43 -4.65 -1.38 -5.83
N LEU A 44 -4.15 -2.07 -4.81
CA LEU A 44 -2.97 -1.63 -4.06
C LEU A 44 -1.75 -1.48 -4.98
N TYR A 45 -1.50 -2.46 -5.85
CA TYR A 45 -0.43 -2.42 -6.85
C TYR A 45 -0.54 -1.20 -7.78
N GLN A 46 -1.76 -0.88 -8.24
CA GLN A 46 -1.99 0.33 -9.05
C GLN A 46 -1.66 1.60 -8.26
N CYS A 47 -2.08 1.70 -6.99
CA CYS A 47 -1.76 2.84 -6.14
C CYS A 47 -0.25 2.98 -5.91
N VAL A 48 0.44 1.86 -5.67
CA VAL A 48 1.91 1.82 -5.53
C VAL A 48 2.61 2.35 -6.78
N ASN A 49 2.12 2.03 -7.98
CA ASN A 49 2.68 2.51 -9.24
C ASN A 49 2.39 4.00 -9.52
N GLN A 50 1.33 4.57 -8.92
CA GLN A 50 0.99 5.99 -9.06
C GLN A 50 1.82 6.90 -8.14
N VAL A 51 2.33 6.36 -7.03
CA VAL A 51 3.26 7.03 -6.14
C VAL A 51 4.69 6.82 -6.65
N ARG A 52 5.49 7.89 -6.75
CA ARG A 52 6.86 7.83 -7.30
C ARG A 52 7.88 7.53 -6.20
N GLY A 53 8.98 6.88 -6.60
CA GLY A 53 10.19 6.75 -5.78
C GLY A 53 10.16 5.57 -4.80
N GLU A 54 9.78 5.85 -3.56
CA GLU A 54 10.00 4.99 -2.39
C GLU A 54 9.04 3.79 -2.31
N SER A 55 7.94 3.81 -3.07
CA SER A 55 6.97 2.71 -3.13
C SER A 55 7.41 1.56 -4.04
N LYS A 56 8.44 1.76 -4.88
CA LYS A 56 8.91 0.76 -5.87
C LYS A 56 9.24 -0.62 -5.31
N PRO A 57 9.86 -0.77 -4.12
CA PRO A 57 10.12 -2.10 -3.55
C PRO A 57 8.85 -2.92 -3.27
N PHE A 58 7.74 -2.26 -2.93
CA PHE A 58 6.46 -2.95 -2.71
C PHE A 58 5.88 -3.53 -3.99
N LYS A 59 6.15 -2.92 -5.14
CA LYS A 59 5.71 -3.43 -6.44
C LYS A 59 6.15 -4.88 -6.65
N LYS A 60 7.46 -5.13 -6.50
CA LYS A 60 8.06 -6.44 -6.70
C LYS A 60 7.54 -7.47 -5.67
N ARG A 61 7.43 -7.06 -4.41
CA ARG A 61 6.89 -7.91 -3.33
C ARG A 61 5.44 -8.33 -3.59
N ILE A 62 4.63 -7.42 -4.14
CA ILE A 62 3.25 -7.73 -4.51
C ILE A 62 3.22 -8.71 -5.68
N GLU A 63 4.03 -8.48 -6.73
CA GLU A 63 4.11 -9.36 -7.91
C GLU A 63 4.51 -10.80 -7.51
N GLU A 64 5.48 -10.97 -6.62
CA GLU A 64 5.98 -12.29 -6.18
C GLU A 64 4.93 -13.15 -5.46
N GLN A 65 3.97 -12.54 -4.78
CA GLN A 65 2.96 -13.24 -3.96
C GLN A 65 1.56 -13.19 -4.57
N PHE A 66 1.35 -12.39 -5.62
CA PHE A 66 0.03 -12.16 -6.21
C PHE A 66 -0.59 -13.46 -6.74
N ASP A 67 0.18 -14.27 -7.47
CA ASP A 67 -0.32 -15.51 -8.06
C ASP A 67 -0.72 -16.53 -6.97
N ALA A 68 0.04 -16.59 -5.87
CA ALA A 68 -0.30 -17.44 -4.73
C ALA A 68 -1.60 -16.98 -4.06
N VAL A 69 -1.76 -15.68 -3.79
CA VAL A 69 -3.01 -15.15 -3.23
C VAL A 69 -4.18 -15.38 -4.16
N LYS A 70 -4.00 -15.14 -5.46
CA LYS A 70 -5.03 -15.35 -6.47
C LYS A 70 -5.51 -16.80 -6.47
N HIS A 71 -4.58 -17.77 -6.51
CA HIS A 71 -4.91 -19.19 -6.46
C HIS A 71 -5.74 -19.57 -5.22
N GLU A 72 -5.36 -19.07 -4.05
CA GLU A 72 -6.05 -19.38 -2.78
C GLU A 72 -7.39 -18.65 -2.61
N THR A 73 -7.61 -17.57 -3.37
CA THR A 73 -8.82 -16.72 -3.25
C THR A 73 -9.81 -16.88 -4.39
N GLU A 74 -9.39 -17.49 -5.50
CA GLU A 74 -10.29 -17.93 -6.57
C GLU A 74 -11.15 -19.09 -6.06
N ALA A 75 -12.46 -18.99 -6.27
CA ALA A 75 -13.41 -19.92 -5.70
C ALA A 75 -13.11 -21.35 -6.17
N PRO A 76 -12.93 -22.32 -5.25
CA PRO A 76 -13.08 -23.71 -5.63
C PRO A 76 -14.55 -23.89 -6.04
N GLY A 77 -14.82 -24.73 -7.05
CA GLY A 77 -16.12 -24.84 -7.72
C GLY A 77 -17.33 -25.05 -6.78
N PRO A 78 -18.55 -25.04 -7.31
CA PRO A 78 -19.77 -25.14 -6.50
C PRO A 78 -19.71 -26.34 -5.53
N GLY A 79 -19.67 -26.05 -4.21
CA GLY A 79 -19.62 -27.06 -3.13
C GLY A 79 -18.33 -27.07 -2.29
N ALA A 80 -17.33 -26.27 -2.62
CA ALA A 80 -16.07 -26.24 -1.90
C ALA A 80 -16.04 -25.19 -0.77
N PRO A 81 -15.17 -25.36 0.26
CA PRO A 81 -15.10 -24.46 1.41
C PRO A 81 -14.81 -23.02 0.97
N ALA A 82 -15.30 -22.06 1.76
CA ALA A 82 -15.10 -20.63 1.50
C ALA A 82 -13.60 -20.33 1.27
N ALA A 83 -13.30 -19.58 0.20
CA ALA A 83 -11.96 -19.10 -0.11
C ALA A 83 -11.33 -18.50 1.15
N ALA A 84 -10.23 -19.09 1.61
CA ALA A 84 -9.61 -18.75 2.88
C ALA A 84 -8.10 -18.61 2.66
N LEU A 85 -7.59 -17.42 2.95
CA LEU A 85 -6.18 -17.12 2.79
C LEU A 85 -5.35 -17.90 3.83
N PRO A 86 -4.34 -18.70 3.41
CA PRO A 86 -3.44 -19.39 4.32
C PRO A 86 -2.79 -18.44 5.35
N PRO A 87 -2.45 -18.92 6.56
CA PRO A 87 -1.89 -18.07 7.62
C PRO A 87 -0.65 -17.28 7.21
N HIS A 88 0.23 -17.87 6.38
CA HIS A 88 1.46 -17.22 5.91
C HIS A 88 1.18 -16.08 4.92
N LEU A 89 0.29 -16.27 3.93
CA LEU A 89 -0.12 -15.21 3.01
C LEU A 89 -0.87 -14.09 3.73
N ARG A 90 -1.66 -14.43 4.75
CA ARG A 90 -2.32 -13.44 5.61
C ARG A 90 -1.32 -12.60 6.41
N ALA A 91 -0.30 -13.23 6.98
CA ALA A 91 0.76 -12.53 7.70
C ALA A 91 1.53 -11.60 6.75
N TRP A 92 1.92 -12.11 5.58
CA TRP A 92 2.55 -11.31 4.52
C TRP A 92 1.69 -10.11 4.11
N LEU A 93 0.39 -10.32 3.87
CA LEU A 93 -0.50 -9.23 3.46
C LEU A 93 -0.62 -8.15 4.53
N LYS A 94 -0.69 -8.54 5.80
CA LYS A 94 -0.69 -7.60 6.93
C LYS A 94 0.61 -6.83 7.04
N GLU A 95 1.74 -7.50 6.88
CA GLU A 95 3.07 -6.89 6.92
C GLU A 95 3.24 -5.88 5.79
N VAL A 96 2.95 -6.28 4.54
CA VAL A 96 3.12 -5.39 3.37
C VAL A 96 2.22 -4.16 3.47
N THR A 97 0.98 -4.32 3.94
CA THR A 97 0.03 -3.21 4.11
C THR A 97 0.43 -2.28 5.25
N GLN A 98 0.94 -2.82 6.36
CA GLN A 98 1.44 -2.03 7.48
C GLN A 98 2.68 -1.23 7.08
N GLU A 99 3.62 -1.82 6.35
CA GLU A 99 4.81 -1.12 5.86
C GLU A 99 4.47 -0.01 4.86
N VAL A 100 3.53 -0.26 3.94
CA VAL A 100 3.05 0.77 3.01
C VAL A 100 2.41 1.93 3.77
N ALA A 101 1.57 1.63 4.77
CA ALA A 101 0.96 2.67 5.61
C ALA A 101 2.02 3.45 6.42
N ALA A 102 3.03 2.76 6.97
CA ALA A 102 4.15 3.37 7.67
C ALA A 102 4.96 4.29 6.75
N LEU A 103 5.22 3.89 5.50
CA LEU A 103 5.90 4.72 4.51
C LEU A 103 5.12 6.02 4.28
N VAL A 104 3.83 5.93 3.96
CA VAL A 104 3.01 7.11 3.64
C VAL A 104 2.78 8.02 4.85
N THR A 105 2.73 7.47 6.06
CA THR A 105 2.57 8.27 7.29
C THR A 105 3.87 8.90 7.77
N ALA A 106 5.02 8.25 7.52
CA ALA A 106 6.34 8.80 7.78
C ALA A 106 6.75 9.86 6.74
N PHE A 107 6.18 9.81 5.52
CA PHE A 107 6.55 10.67 4.41
C PHE A 107 5.34 11.30 3.71
N PRO A 108 5.26 12.64 3.65
CA PRO A 108 4.92 13.34 2.44
C PRO A 108 6.23 13.67 1.70
N PRO A 109 6.73 12.81 0.78
CA PRO A 109 8.07 12.96 0.17
C PRO A 109 8.25 14.29 -0.57
N GLY A 110 7.17 14.86 -1.08
CA GLY A 110 7.19 16.19 -1.71
C GLY A 110 7.36 17.37 -0.74
N LEU A 111 6.99 17.22 0.54
CA LEU A 111 7.28 18.21 1.58
C LEU A 111 8.75 18.14 2.00
N THR A 112 9.28 16.94 2.22
CA THR A 112 10.61 16.78 2.82
C THR A 112 11.72 17.24 1.89
N GLU A 113 11.68 16.98 0.58
CA GLU A 113 12.74 17.48 -0.32
C GLU A 113 12.76 19.00 -0.42
N LYS A 114 11.59 19.65 -0.52
CA LYS A 114 11.51 21.11 -0.64
C LYS A 114 11.74 21.83 0.68
N LEU A 115 11.43 21.18 1.79
CA LEU A 115 11.68 21.70 3.14
C LEU A 115 13.01 21.25 3.72
N HIS A 116 13.77 20.35 3.07
CA HIS A 116 15.07 19.90 3.54
C HIS A 116 16.04 21.07 3.83
N PRO A 117 16.09 22.14 3.02
CA PRO A 117 16.90 23.30 3.34
C PRO A 117 16.44 24.01 4.63
N LEU A 118 15.12 24.14 4.83
CA LEU A 118 14.53 24.78 6.01
C LEU A 118 14.67 23.92 7.27
N LEU A 119 14.51 22.60 7.16
CA LEU A 119 14.75 21.64 8.23
C LEU A 119 16.21 21.64 8.69
N ARG A 120 17.17 21.79 7.76
CA ARG A 120 18.60 21.97 8.09
C ARG A 120 18.86 23.23 8.90
N VAL A 121 18.20 24.34 8.56
CA VAL A 121 18.36 25.62 9.28
C VAL A 121 17.74 25.51 10.68
N LEU A 122 16.53 24.95 10.79
CA LEU A 122 15.86 24.78 12.08
C LEU A 122 16.59 23.82 13.02
N SER A 123 17.26 22.80 12.49
CA SER A 123 18.08 21.87 13.28
C SER A 123 19.48 22.39 13.62
N SER A 124 20.01 23.38 12.89
CA SER A 124 21.27 24.06 13.24
C SER A 124 21.11 25.14 14.31
N GLU A 125 19.90 25.72 14.46
CA GLU A 125 19.58 26.75 15.47
C GLU A 125 19.35 26.16 16.88
N GLN A 126 19.38 24.83 17.03
CA GLN A 126 19.15 24.13 18.30
C GLN A 126 20.46 23.69 19.01
N ARG A 127 21.62 24.20 18.59
CA ARG A 127 22.94 23.92 19.16
C ARG A 127 23.61 25.15 19.76
#